data_AF-A0A7K7TWD6-F1
#
_entry.id   AF-A0A7K7TWD6-F1
#
_cell.length_a   1.000
_cell.length_b   1.000
_cell.length_c   1.000
_cell.angle_alpha   90.00
_cell.angle_beta   90.00
_cell.angle_gamma   90.00
#
_symmetry.space_group_name_H-M   'P 1'
#
loop_
_entity.id
_entity.type
_entity.pdbx_description
1 polymer ?
#
loop_
_entity_poly.entity_id
_entity_poly.type
_entity_poly.pdbx_seq_one_letter_code
_entity_poly.pdbx_strand_id
1 'polypeptide(L)'
;MDNSRDLDLDGTVADVKAQYEDIARRSRAEAQAWYESKFEELQVTAGRNTDSLRDSKKKIDELTQRVQRLNGEVRNAMDQRCKLEDAVASAEQRGETAIKDAKHKLSELETALQQAKADLTRQLREYQELMKVKLALDIEIVTYRKLLEGEESRWLKLSFALPFSAVCHWQGGLTYSPEPGFASTQASANRSQTSSTRVCGTAVSCSAG
;
A
#
# COMPACT_ATOMS: atom_id res chain seq x y z
N MET A 1 84.79 -97.28 -53.30
CA MET A 1 83.64 -96.39 -53.04
C MET A 1 83.80 -95.98 -51.61
N ASP A 2 84.64 -94.96 -51.40
CA ASP A 2 85.14 -94.63 -50.07
C ASP A 2 84.26 -93.50 -49.58
N ASN A 3 83.12 -93.92 -49.04
CA ASN A 3 82.08 -93.05 -48.51
C ASN A 3 82.49 -92.55 -47.11
N SER A 4 83.71 -92.01 -46.99
CA SER A 4 84.19 -91.37 -45.77
C SER A 4 83.57 -89.98 -45.70
N ARG A 5 82.28 -89.94 -45.37
CA ARG A 5 81.63 -88.73 -44.89
C ARG A 5 82.08 -88.58 -43.45
N ASP A 6 83.18 -87.86 -43.26
CA ASP A 6 83.55 -87.35 -41.94
C ASP A 6 82.36 -86.51 -41.45
N LEU A 7 81.60 -87.03 -40.50
CA LEU A 7 80.45 -86.35 -39.94
C LEU A 7 80.99 -85.39 -38.89
N ASP A 8 80.97 -84.09 -39.21
CA ASP A 8 81.37 -83.02 -38.29
C ASP A 8 80.39 -82.92 -37.11
N LEU A 9 80.65 -83.75 -36.09
CA LEU A 9 79.88 -83.81 -34.85
C LEU A 9 80.07 -82.55 -34.01
N ASP A 10 81.24 -81.90 -34.09
CA ASP A 10 81.54 -80.69 -33.34
C ASP A 10 80.76 -79.49 -33.93
N GLY A 11 80.67 -79.41 -35.26
CA GLY A 11 79.79 -78.48 -35.98
C GLY A 11 78.30 -78.69 -35.66
N THR A 12 77.83 -79.95 -35.61
CA THR A 12 76.43 -80.25 -35.24
C THR A 12 76.11 -79.85 -33.79
N VAL A 13 77.04 -80.07 -32.85
CA VAL A 13 76.88 -79.64 -31.45
C VAL A 13 76.92 -78.11 -31.33
N ALA A 14 77.77 -77.43 -32.10
CA ALA A 14 77.80 -75.97 -32.17
C ALA A 14 76.48 -75.39 -32.71
N ASP A 15 75.90 -75.99 -33.75
CA ASP A 15 74.61 -75.59 -34.32
C ASP A 15 73.45 -75.76 -33.33
N VAL A 16 73.40 -76.89 -32.63
CA VAL A 16 72.37 -77.13 -31.59
C VAL A 16 72.51 -76.12 -30.45
N LYS A 17 73.73 -75.81 -30.01
CA LYS A 17 73.98 -74.76 -29.00
C LYS A 17 73.52 -73.39 -29.50
N ALA A 18 73.86 -73.02 -30.74
CA ALA A 18 73.43 -71.76 -31.35
C ALA A 18 71.90 -71.66 -31.43
N GLN A 19 71.21 -72.74 -31.79
CA GLN A 19 69.75 -72.78 -31.79
C GLN A 19 69.15 -72.62 -30.38
N TYR A 20 69.72 -73.27 -29.35
CA TYR A 20 69.26 -73.08 -27.97
C TYR A 20 69.49 -71.65 -27.47
N GLU A 21 70.64 -71.05 -27.78
CA GLU A 21 70.93 -69.66 -27.47
C GLU A 21 69.99 -68.70 -28.19
N ASP A 22 69.63 -68.98 -29.45
CA ASP A 22 68.62 -68.22 -30.20
C ASP A 22 67.21 -68.37 -29.62
N ILE A 23 66.84 -69.58 -29.19
CA ILE A 23 65.54 -69.83 -28.53
C ILE A 23 65.49 -69.10 -27.18
N ALA A 24 66.56 -69.18 -26.37
CA ALA A 24 66.65 -68.49 -25.09
C ALA A 24 66.61 -66.96 -25.26
N ARG A 25 67.33 -66.43 -26.27
CA ARG A 25 67.28 -65.00 -26.61
C ARG A 25 65.88 -64.57 -27.04
N ARG A 26 65.21 -65.34 -27.91
CA ARG A 26 63.82 -65.05 -28.35
C ARG A 26 62.84 -65.10 -27.18
N SER A 27 62.89 -66.14 -26.35
CA SER A 27 62.03 -66.26 -25.17
C SER A 27 62.21 -65.09 -24.20
N ARG A 28 63.46 -64.64 -23.99
CA ARG A 28 63.73 -63.45 -23.17
C ARG A 28 63.15 -62.18 -23.79
N ALA A 29 63.33 -61.98 -25.09
CA ALA A 29 62.80 -60.82 -25.80
C ALA A 29 61.26 -60.79 -25.78
N GLU A 30 60.61 -61.93 -25.99
CA GLU A 30 59.14 -62.06 -25.91
C GLU A 30 58.63 -61.78 -24.50
N ALA A 31 59.27 -62.32 -23.47
CA ALA A 31 58.90 -62.06 -22.08
C ALA A 31 59.05 -60.56 -21.74
N GLN A 32 60.14 -59.93 -22.17
CA GLN A 32 60.36 -58.50 -21.96
C GLN A 32 59.29 -57.66 -22.67
N ALA A 33 59.02 -57.92 -23.96
CA ALA A 33 57.98 -57.23 -24.70
C ALA A 33 56.58 -57.42 -24.07
N TRP A 34 56.29 -58.61 -23.54
CA TRP A 34 55.05 -58.88 -22.83
C TRP A 34 54.93 -58.06 -21.53
N TYR A 35 56.01 -57.99 -20.73
CA TYR A 35 56.04 -57.17 -19.52
C TYR A 35 55.93 -55.68 -19.81
N GLU A 36 56.63 -55.18 -20.84
CA GLU A 36 56.55 -53.79 -21.27
C GLU A 36 55.12 -53.42 -21.69
N SER A 37 54.48 -54.26 -22.52
CA SER A 37 53.08 -54.07 -22.92
C SER A 37 52.12 -54.09 -21.74
N LYS A 38 52.31 -55.01 -20.78
CA LYS A 38 51.47 -55.07 -19.57
C LYS A 38 51.67 -53.87 -18.66
N PHE A 39 52.90 -53.38 -18.54
CA PHE A 39 53.20 -52.19 -17.76
C PHE A 39 52.54 -50.95 -18.37
N GLU A 40 52.62 -50.80 -19.69
CA GLU A 40 51.99 -49.70 -20.42
C GLU A 40 50.45 -49.74 -20.27
N GLU A 41 49.82 -50.92 -20.38
CA GLU A 41 48.38 -51.09 -20.18
C GLU A 41 47.94 -50.65 -18.76
N LEU A 42 48.70 -51.05 -17.74
CA LEU A 42 48.44 -50.66 -16.35
C LEU A 42 48.64 -49.15 -16.16
N GLN A 43 49.66 -48.56 -16.77
CA GLN A 43 49.93 -47.13 -16.69
C GLN A 43 48.81 -46.30 -17.34
N VAL A 44 48.34 -46.71 -18.52
CA VAL A 44 47.20 -46.07 -19.21
C VAL A 44 45.93 -46.19 -18.36
N THR A 45 45.66 -47.37 -17.79
CA THR A 45 44.48 -47.60 -16.95
C THR A 45 44.54 -46.76 -15.67
N ALA A 46 45.69 -46.67 -15.01
CA ALA A 46 45.90 -45.82 -13.84
C ALA A 46 45.71 -44.33 -14.16
N GLY A 47 46.22 -43.87 -15.31
CA GLY A 47 45.99 -42.52 -15.82
C GLY A 47 44.50 -42.22 -16.03
N ARG A 48 43.80 -43.10 -16.75
CA ARG A 48 42.36 -42.98 -17.01
C ARG A 48 41.53 -42.94 -15.72
N ASN A 49 41.87 -43.78 -14.74
CA ASN A 49 41.19 -43.79 -13.45
C ASN A 49 41.43 -42.47 -12.68
N THR A 50 42.66 -41.94 -12.72
CA THR A 50 43.01 -40.65 -12.11
C THR A 50 42.26 -39.50 -12.75
N ASP A 51 42.16 -39.49 -14.08
CA ASP A 51 41.38 -38.48 -14.81
C ASP A 51 39.89 -38.57 -14.49
N SER A 52 39.34 -39.78 -14.43
CA SER A 52 37.92 -40.01 -14.07
C SER A 52 37.60 -39.52 -12.65
N LEU A 53 38.52 -39.73 -11.70
CA LEU A 53 38.38 -39.20 -10.33
C LEU A 53 38.45 -37.66 -10.32
N ARG A 54 39.36 -37.07 -11.10
CA ARG A 54 39.49 -35.60 -11.22
C ARG A 54 38.22 -34.97 -11.81
N ASP A 55 37.64 -35.58 -12.82
CA ASP A 55 36.40 -35.07 -13.44
C ASP A 55 35.19 -35.24 -12.53
N SER A 56 35.10 -36.37 -11.81
CA SER A 56 34.09 -36.57 -10.77
C SER A 56 34.20 -35.52 -9.66
N LYS A 57 35.43 -35.19 -9.22
CA LYS A 57 35.68 -34.13 -8.24
C LYS A 57 35.20 -32.76 -8.73
N LYS A 58 35.54 -32.37 -9.97
CA LYS A 58 35.03 -31.13 -10.57
C LYS A 58 33.50 -31.09 -10.58
N LYS A 59 32.86 -32.21 -10.91
CA LYS A 59 31.40 -32.30 -10.91
C LYS A 59 30.80 -32.08 -9.51
N ILE A 60 31.43 -32.65 -8.48
CA ILE A 60 31.03 -32.44 -7.08
C ILE A 60 31.17 -30.96 -6.71
N ASP A 61 32.26 -30.32 -7.09
CA ASP A 61 32.50 -28.89 -6.80
C ASP A 61 31.46 -28.00 -7.50
N GLU A 62 31.16 -28.25 -8.78
CA GLU A 62 30.11 -27.55 -9.54
C GLU A 62 28.73 -27.70 -8.90
N LEU A 63 28.37 -28.93 -8.48
CA LEU A 63 27.09 -29.20 -7.84
C LEU A 63 27.01 -28.52 -6.47
N THR A 64 28.11 -28.51 -5.71
CA THR A 64 28.19 -27.84 -4.41
C THR A 64 27.98 -26.33 -4.57
N GLN A 65 28.63 -25.69 -5.54
CA GLN A 65 28.41 -24.28 -5.85
C GLN A 65 26.97 -24.00 -6.29
N ARG A 66 26.39 -24.88 -7.11
CA ARG A 66 24.99 -24.77 -7.54
C ARG A 66 24.02 -24.84 -6.36
N VAL A 67 24.23 -25.77 -5.43
CA VAL A 67 23.42 -25.90 -4.21
C VAL A 67 23.53 -24.65 -3.35
N GLN A 68 24.74 -24.11 -3.15
CA GLN A 68 24.94 -22.87 -2.38
C GLN A 68 24.20 -21.68 -3.00
N ARG A 69 24.29 -21.51 -4.32
CA ARG A 69 23.54 -20.47 -5.05
C ARG A 69 22.04 -20.62 -4.87
N LEU A 70 21.50 -21.82 -5.11
CA LEU A 70 20.07 -22.10 -4.98
C LEU A 70 19.58 -21.86 -3.53
N ASN A 71 20.36 -22.25 -2.52
CA ASN A 71 20.04 -21.96 -1.12
C ASN A 71 20.07 -20.46 -0.80
N GLY A 72 20.91 -19.68 -1.49
CA GLY A 72 20.88 -18.22 -1.43
C GLY A 72 19.60 -17.65 -2.04
N GLU A 73 19.23 -18.12 -3.23
CA GLU A 73 18.00 -17.71 -3.92
C GLU A 73 16.74 -18.02 -3.10
N VAL A 74 16.68 -19.20 -2.47
CA VAL A 74 15.57 -19.59 -1.59
C VAL A 74 15.48 -18.65 -0.37
N ARG A 75 16.61 -18.36 0.29
CA ARG A 75 16.61 -17.41 1.43
C ARG A 75 16.16 -16.02 1.02
N ASN A 76 16.70 -15.49 -0.09
CA ASN A 76 16.29 -14.18 -0.60
C ASN A 76 14.79 -14.14 -0.95
N ALA A 77 14.26 -15.22 -1.53
CA ALA A 77 12.84 -15.32 -1.85
C ALA A 77 11.97 -15.39 -0.58
N MET A 78 12.41 -16.11 0.46
CA MET A 78 11.73 -16.13 1.76
C MET A 78 11.72 -14.76 2.42
N ASP A 79 12.86 -14.06 2.44
CA ASP A 79 12.95 -12.71 3.01
C ASP A 79 12.04 -11.73 2.26
N GLN A 80 11.99 -11.83 0.93
CA GLN A 80 11.10 -11.00 0.13
C GLN A 80 9.63 -11.33 0.38
N ARG A 81 9.29 -12.62 0.56
CA ARG A 81 7.94 -13.03 0.91
C ARG A 81 7.51 -12.45 2.26
N CYS A 82 8.34 -12.57 3.29
CA CYS A 82 8.05 -12.00 4.61
C CYS A 82 7.83 -10.48 4.54
N LYS A 83 8.69 -9.75 3.81
CA LYS A 83 8.53 -8.30 3.61
C LYS A 83 7.21 -7.94 2.93
N LEU A 84 6.78 -8.73 1.95
CA LEU A 84 5.52 -8.51 1.26
C LEU A 84 4.32 -8.86 2.16
N GLU A 85 4.41 -9.93 2.95
CA GLU A 85 3.40 -10.30 3.95
C GLU A 85 3.21 -9.19 4.99
N ASP A 86 4.29 -8.62 5.52
CA ASP A 86 4.25 -7.48 6.44
C ASP A 86 3.64 -6.22 5.80
N ALA A 87 4.01 -5.94 4.54
CA ALA A 87 3.47 -4.81 3.80
C ALA A 87 1.96 -4.95 3.53
N VAL A 88 1.50 -6.17 3.22
CA VAL A 88 0.08 -6.49 3.05
C VAL A 88 -0.65 -6.31 4.38
N ALA A 89 -0.16 -6.89 5.47
CA ALA A 89 -0.79 -6.75 6.79
C ALA A 89 -0.90 -5.29 7.23
N SER A 90 0.15 -4.48 7.02
CA SER A 90 0.12 -3.04 7.30
C SER A 90 -0.90 -2.29 6.43
N ALA A 91 -1.02 -2.66 5.14
CA ALA A 91 -1.99 -2.06 4.23
C ALA A 91 -3.43 -2.40 4.62
N GLU A 92 -3.69 -3.65 5.00
CA GLU A 92 -4.99 -4.11 5.48
C GLU A 92 -5.38 -3.39 6.77
N GLN A 93 -4.47 -3.31 7.75
CA GLN A 93 -4.74 -2.61 9.01
C GLN A 93 -5.07 -1.12 8.78
N ARG A 94 -4.29 -0.43 7.94
CA ARG A 94 -4.55 0.98 7.58
C ARG A 94 -5.88 1.14 6.84
N GLY A 95 -6.20 0.22 5.95
CA GLY A 95 -7.48 0.20 5.23
C GLY A 95 -8.66 0.02 6.19
N GLU A 96 -8.54 -0.92 7.13
CA GLU A 96 -9.56 -1.20 8.13
C GLU A 96 -9.79 0.01 9.05
N THR A 97 -8.73 0.68 9.51
CA THR A 97 -8.86 1.91 10.31
C THR A 97 -9.54 3.01 9.52
N ALA A 98 -9.16 3.23 8.26
CA ALA A 98 -9.78 4.26 7.43
C ALA A 98 -11.28 4.00 7.19
N ILE A 99 -11.66 2.73 7.01
CA ILE A 99 -13.07 2.34 6.87
C ILE A 99 -13.84 2.57 8.18
N LYS A 100 -13.25 2.21 9.33
CA LYS A 100 -13.86 2.45 10.65
C LYS A 100 -14.10 3.94 10.89
N ASP A 101 -13.11 4.78 10.60
CA ASP A 101 -13.21 6.23 10.76
C ASP A 101 -14.28 6.82 9.83
N ALA A 102 -14.31 6.40 8.55
CA ALA A 102 -15.32 6.85 7.60
C ALA A 102 -16.74 6.43 8.02
N LYS A 103 -16.93 5.19 8.50
CA LYS A 103 -18.21 4.72 9.02
C LYS A 103 -18.65 5.49 10.26
N HIS A 104 -17.71 5.75 11.17
CA HIS A 104 -18.00 6.57 12.34
C HIS A 104 -18.45 7.97 11.92
N LYS A 105 -17.73 8.61 11.00
CA LYS A 105 -18.09 9.94 10.51
C LYS A 105 -19.44 9.98 9.82
N LEU A 106 -19.75 8.94 9.04
CA LEU A 106 -21.06 8.78 8.41
C LEU A 106 -22.17 8.69 9.46
N SER A 107 -21.99 7.89 10.51
CA SER A 107 -22.96 7.79 11.60
C SER A 107 -23.18 9.12 12.34
N GLU A 108 -22.11 9.89 12.60
CA GLU A 108 -22.23 11.23 13.19
C GLU A 108 -23.06 12.15 12.30
N LEU A 109 -22.80 12.15 10.99
CA LEU A 109 -23.54 13.00 10.05
C LEU A 109 -25.00 12.59 9.91
N GLU A 110 -25.29 11.30 9.91
CA GLU A 110 -26.67 10.78 9.91
C GLU A 110 -27.43 11.22 11.16
N THR A 111 -26.82 11.11 12.35
CA THR A 111 -27.45 11.57 13.59
C THR A 111 -27.68 13.09 13.60
N ALA A 112 -26.70 13.87 13.18
CA ALA A 112 -26.84 15.33 13.04
C ALA A 112 -27.95 15.72 12.07
N LEU A 113 -28.07 15.00 10.94
CA LEU A 113 -29.13 15.21 9.96
C LEU A 113 -30.52 14.88 10.51
N GLN A 114 -30.66 13.80 11.28
CA GLN A 114 -31.94 13.49 11.93
C GLN A 114 -32.31 14.54 12.98
N GLN A 115 -31.34 14.99 13.77
CA GLN A 115 -31.55 16.06 14.75
C GLN A 115 -32.01 17.35 14.07
N ALA A 116 -31.33 17.78 13.00
CA ALA A 116 -31.70 18.98 12.25
C ALA A 116 -33.11 18.89 11.63
N LYS A 117 -33.53 17.72 11.15
CA LYS A 117 -34.90 17.48 10.67
C LYS A 117 -35.93 17.61 11.80
N ALA A 118 -35.63 17.06 12.97
CA ALA A 118 -36.49 17.19 14.14
C ALA A 118 -36.62 18.66 14.57
N ASP A 119 -35.52 19.40 14.60
CA ASP A 119 -35.49 20.82 14.92
C ASP A 119 -36.27 21.67 13.92
N LEU A 120 -36.13 21.41 12.61
CA LEU A 120 -36.94 22.08 11.59
C LEU A 120 -38.44 21.83 11.80
N THR A 121 -38.81 20.59 12.11
CA THR A 121 -40.21 20.23 12.37
C THR A 121 -40.75 20.95 13.60
N ARG A 122 -39.92 21.10 14.65
CA ARG A 122 -40.26 21.88 15.85
C ARG A 122 -40.46 23.36 15.51
N GLN A 123 -39.51 23.97 14.80
CA GLN A 123 -39.60 25.39 14.39
C GLN A 123 -40.83 25.67 13.53
N LEU A 124 -41.23 24.75 12.65
CA LEU A 124 -42.45 24.90 11.85
C LEU A 124 -43.71 24.95 12.72
N ARG A 125 -43.77 24.17 13.81
CA ARG A 125 -44.89 24.22 14.77
C ARG A 125 -44.91 25.54 15.52
N GLU A 126 -43.76 25.97 16.06
CA GLU A 126 -43.63 27.25 16.76
C GLU A 126 -44.00 28.44 15.86
N TYR A 127 -43.59 28.40 14.59
CA TYR A 127 -43.96 29.42 13.61
C TYR A 127 -45.47 29.45 13.35
N GLN A 128 -46.12 28.28 13.22
CA GLN A 128 -47.58 28.22 13.06
C GLN A 128 -48.33 28.75 14.28
N GLU A 129 -47.84 28.48 15.49
CA GLU A 129 -48.41 29.01 16.73
C GLU A 129 -48.28 30.54 16.80
N LEU A 130 -47.11 31.08 16.46
CA LEU A 130 -46.90 32.53 16.39
C LEU A 130 -47.81 33.19 15.34
N MET A 131 -47.98 32.55 14.17
CA MET A 131 -48.88 33.03 13.13
C MET A 131 -50.34 33.10 13.62
N LYS A 132 -50.80 32.10 14.38
CA LYS A 132 -52.15 32.12 14.97
C LYS A 132 -52.34 33.34 15.89
N VAL A 133 -51.36 33.64 16.74
CA VAL A 133 -51.41 34.82 17.61
C VAL A 133 -51.43 36.11 16.79
N LYS A 134 -50.60 36.21 15.75
CA LYS A 134 -50.58 37.39 14.87
C LYS A 134 -51.94 37.63 14.22
N LEU A 135 -52.59 36.60 13.70
CA LEU A 135 -53.92 36.71 13.09
C LEU A 135 -55.00 37.10 14.11
N ALA A 136 -54.93 36.60 15.35
CA ALA A 136 -55.83 37.02 16.41
C ALA A 136 -55.66 38.52 16.72
N LEU A 137 -54.41 38.99 16.83
CA LEU A 137 -54.10 40.41 17.03
C LEU A 137 -54.60 41.30 15.88
N ASP A 138 -54.49 40.86 14.63
CA ASP A 138 -55.04 41.62 13.50
C ASP A 138 -56.57 41.81 13.63
N ILE A 139 -57.29 40.76 14.05
CA ILE A 139 -58.73 40.80 14.29
C ILE A 139 -59.06 41.75 15.45
N GLU A 140 -58.31 41.69 16.54
CA GLU A 140 -58.45 42.60 17.68
C GLU A 140 -58.26 44.05 17.23
N ILE A 141 -57.23 44.37 16.46
CA ILE A 141 -56.97 45.73 15.93
C ILE A 141 -58.15 46.22 15.07
N VAL A 142 -58.66 45.39 14.16
CA VAL A 142 -59.82 45.75 13.34
C VAL A 142 -61.05 46.00 14.21
N THR A 143 -61.24 45.20 15.25
CA THR A 143 -62.36 45.34 16.19
C THR A 143 -62.25 46.63 16.99
N TYR A 144 -61.06 46.93 17.54
CA TYR A 144 -60.80 48.18 18.27
C TYR A 144 -61.00 49.42 17.39
N ARG A 145 -60.55 49.39 16.13
CA ARG A 145 -60.79 50.48 15.16
C ARG A 145 -62.28 50.73 14.94
N LYS A 146 -63.08 49.68 14.71
CA LYS A 146 -64.53 49.81 14.52
C LYS A 146 -65.25 50.38 15.73
N LEU A 147 -64.85 50.00 16.94
CA LEU A 147 -65.43 50.54 18.17
C LEU A 147 -65.14 52.05 18.30
N LEU A 148 -63.89 52.46 18.05
CA LEU A 148 -63.49 53.87 18.08
C LEU A 148 -64.21 54.70 17.02
N GLU A 149 -64.32 54.20 15.77
CA GLU A 149 -65.09 54.86 14.69
C GLU A 149 -66.57 55.07 15.09
N GLY A 150 -67.16 54.11 15.82
CA GLY A 150 -68.52 54.21 16.34
C GLY A 150 -68.68 55.28 17.43
N GLU A 151 -67.68 55.44 18.30
CA GLU A 151 -67.65 56.50 19.31
C GLU A 151 -67.47 57.88 18.68
N GLU A 152 -66.49 58.06 17.79
CA GLU A 152 -66.27 59.30 17.04
C GLU A 152 -67.53 59.75 16.30
N SER A 153 -68.25 58.80 15.68
CA SER A 153 -69.54 59.07 15.02
C SER A 153 -70.62 59.57 15.98
N ARG A 154 -70.65 59.09 17.23
CA ARG A 154 -71.56 59.60 18.27
C ARG A 154 -71.15 61.00 18.72
N TRP A 155 -69.87 61.23 18.96
CA TRP A 155 -69.34 62.53 19.34
C TRP A 155 -69.63 63.58 18.25
N LEU A 156 -69.38 63.28 16.97
CA LEU A 156 -69.66 64.20 15.86
C LEU A 156 -71.16 64.56 15.74
N LYS A 157 -72.06 63.59 15.96
CA LYS A 157 -73.51 63.85 15.97
C LYS A 157 -73.92 64.76 17.13
N LEU A 158 -73.35 64.57 18.31
CA LEU A 158 -73.58 65.43 19.48
C LEU A 158 -73.01 66.84 19.27
N SER A 159 -71.83 66.94 18.65
CA SER A 159 -71.19 68.22 18.33
C SER A 159 -71.95 69.04 17.28
N PHE A 160 -72.59 68.38 16.30
CA PHE A 160 -73.38 69.06 15.27
C PHE A 160 -74.80 69.46 15.75
N ALA A 161 -75.30 68.86 16.84
CA ALA A 161 -76.59 69.19 17.43
C ALA A 161 -76.55 70.43 18.37
N LEU A 162 -75.38 71.01 18.60
CA LEU A 162 -75.20 72.25 19.37
C LEU A 162 -74.68 73.36 18.44
N PRO A 163 -75.17 74.61 18.55
CA PRO A 163 -74.70 75.69 17.70
C PRO A 163 -73.21 75.95 17.94
N PHE A 164 -72.45 75.99 16.85
CA PHE A 164 -71.01 76.22 16.80
C PHE A 164 -70.65 77.61 17.36
N SER A 165 -70.30 77.70 18.64
CA SER A 165 -69.47 78.79 19.16
C SER A 165 -68.62 78.33 20.35
N ALA A 166 -67.57 77.56 20.08
CA ALA A 166 -66.36 77.59 20.90
C ALA A 166 -65.19 77.01 20.10
N VAL A 167 -64.37 77.90 19.57
CA VAL A 167 -63.00 77.60 19.16
C VAL A 167 -62.24 77.13 20.40
N CYS A 168 -61.85 75.86 20.46
CA CYS A 168 -60.90 75.37 21.44
C CYS A 168 -59.57 75.11 20.75
N HIS A 169 -58.68 76.09 20.94
CA HIS A 169 -57.30 76.14 20.50
C HIS A 169 -56.47 75.12 21.27
N TRP A 170 -56.04 74.02 20.63
CA TRP A 170 -55.09 73.08 21.23
C TRP A 170 -53.66 73.51 20.89
N GLN A 171 -53.06 74.27 21.81
CA GLN A 171 -51.61 74.44 21.88
C GLN A 171 -51.07 73.32 22.78
N GLY A 172 -50.33 72.38 22.20
CA GLY A 172 -49.76 71.24 22.93
C GLY A 172 -48.59 70.64 22.19
N GLY A 173 -47.50 71.41 22.08
CA GLY A 173 -46.21 70.89 21.66
C GLY A 173 -45.60 70.06 22.78
N LEU A 174 -45.16 68.84 22.45
CA LEU A 174 -44.22 68.07 23.25
C LEU A 174 -43.15 67.52 22.31
N THR A 175 -41.96 68.05 22.53
CA THR A 175 -40.68 67.63 21.98
C THR A 175 -40.41 66.16 22.31
N TYR A 176 -40.06 65.35 21.32
CA TYR A 176 -39.48 64.02 21.54
C TYR A 176 -38.14 63.89 20.80
N SER A 177 -37.09 63.89 21.60
CA SER A 177 -35.82 63.18 21.38
C SER A 177 -35.24 62.97 22.77
N PRO A 178 -34.69 61.79 23.09
CA PRO A 178 -33.44 61.36 22.47
C PRO A 178 -33.29 59.84 22.19
N GLU A 179 -32.37 59.53 21.27
CA GLU A 179 -31.64 58.25 21.22
C GLU A 179 -30.96 57.95 22.57
N PRO A 180 -30.65 56.67 22.87
CA PRO A 180 -29.22 56.31 22.83
C PRO A 180 -28.93 54.92 22.25
N GLY A 181 -27.79 54.86 21.58
CA GLY A 181 -27.26 53.65 20.97
C GLY A 181 -26.83 52.55 21.93
N PHE A 182 -26.71 51.35 21.36
CA PHE A 182 -25.89 50.28 21.88
C PHE A 182 -24.69 50.08 20.96
N ALA A 183 -23.52 50.42 21.48
CA ALA A 183 -22.23 49.96 20.98
C ALA A 183 -21.64 48.98 22.00
N SER A 184 -21.33 47.77 21.57
CA SER A 184 -20.32 46.82 22.11
C SER A 184 -20.47 45.50 21.34
N THR A 185 -19.47 44.72 20.96
CA THR A 185 -18.02 44.80 20.82
C THR A 185 -17.65 43.57 19.95
N GLN A 186 -16.55 43.68 19.23
CA GLN A 186 -15.92 42.68 18.36
C GLN A 186 -15.81 41.27 18.95
N ALA A 187 -15.84 40.22 18.11
CA ALA A 187 -14.81 39.17 18.12
C ALA A 187 -14.88 38.22 16.89
N SER A 188 -13.71 38.04 16.30
CA SER A 188 -13.23 36.88 15.54
C SER A 188 -13.76 36.58 14.15
N ALA A 189 -12.95 37.06 13.21
CA ALA A 189 -12.64 36.37 11.96
C ALA A 189 -12.36 34.87 12.19
N ASN A 190 -12.92 34.02 11.32
CA ASN A 190 -12.14 32.91 10.81
C ASN A 190 -12.41 32.72 9.32
N ARG A 191 -11.38 33.07 8.55
CA ARG A 191 -11.25 32.91 7.12
C ARG A 191 -10.39 31.67 6.91
N SER A 192 -10.97 30.61 6.39
CA SER A 192 -10.23 29.46 5.82
C SER A 192 -10.62 29.41 4.35
N GLN A 193 -10.02 30.23 3.48
CA GLN A 193 -8.88 29.82 2.64
C GLN A 193 -8.86 28.30 2.37
N THR A 194 -9.57 27.89 1.33
CA THR A 194 -9.26 26.66 0.59
C THR A 194 -8.50 27.05 -0.67
N SER A 195 -7.19 27.15 -0.57
CA SER A 195 -6.28 27.20 -1.72
C SER A 195 -5.23 26.10 -1.57
N SER A 196 -5.38 25.08 -2.42
CA SER A 196 -4.33 24.43 -3.21
C SER A 196 -2.94 24.25 -2.59
N THR A 197 -2.54 23.00 -2.40
CA THR A 197 -1.12 22.61 -2.52
C THR A 197 -0.96 21.35 -3.35
N ARG A 198 -0.16 21.50 -4.41
CA ARG A 198 0.52 20.45 -5.15
C ARG A 198 1.61 19.81 -4.29
N VAL A 199 1.78 18.50 -4.48
CA VAL A 199 3.04 17.75 -4.66
C VAL A 199 4.11 17.82 -3.54
N CYS A 200 4.28 16.70 -2.87
CA CYS A 200 5.57 16.12 -2.45
C CYS A 200 5.50 14.63 -2.88
N GLY A 201 6.42 14.03 -3.64
CA GLY A 201 7.84 14.33 -3.77
C GLY A 201 8.67 13.50 -2.79
N THR A 202 8.52 12.17 -2.76
CA THR A 202 9.46 11.30 -2.05
C THR A 202 10.52 10.80 -3.04
N ALA A 203 11.64 11.51 -3.04
CA ALA A 203 12.92 10.95 -3.44
C ALA A 203 13.37 9.96 -2.34
N VAL A 204 13.64 8.71 -2.72
CA VAL A 204 14.45 7.79 -1.91
C VAL A 204 15.73 7.57 -2.68
N SER A 205 16.79 8.24 -2.25
CA SER A 205 18.16 8.03 -2.67
C SER A 205 18.97 7.49 -1.49
N CYS A 206 19.47 6.27 -1.68
CA CYS A 206 20.66 5.58 -1.16
C CYS A 206 21.34 6.09 0.14
N SER A 207 21.70 5.15 1.04
CA SER A 207 23.09 4.94 1.49
C SER A 207 23.28 3.70 2.39
N ALA A 208 24.23 2.85 1.98
CA ALA A 208 25.23 2.11 2.76
C ALA A 208 24.81 1.20 3.94
N GLY A 209 25.13 -0.09 3.77
CA GLY A 209 25.16 -1.16 4.77
C GLY A 209 25.45 -2.49 4.09
#